data_AF-A0A367X2P0-F1
#
_entry.id   AF-A0A367X2P0-F1
#
_cell.length_a   1.000
_cell.length_b   1.000
_cell.length_c   1.000
_cell.angle_alpha   90.00
_cell.angle_beta   90.00
_cell.angle_gamma   90.00
#
_symmetry.space_group_name_H-M   'P 1'
#
loop_
_entity.id
_entity.type
_entity.pdbx_description
1 polymer ?
#
loop_
_entity_poly.entity_id
_entity_poly.type
_entity_poly.pdbx_seq_one_letter_code
_entity_poly.pdbx_strand_id
1 'polypeptide(L)' 'MGADRIIFGVLTIAVGILGLFYASGSQDGYSYFVGLALFIGAVLFMFHLIKGYYDQLEAADH' A
#
# COMPACT_ATOMS: atom_id res chain seq x y z
N MET A 1 15.78 -1.09 -12.06
CA MET A 1 14.48 -1.62 -11.59
C MET A 1 14.33 -1.68 -10.06
N GLY A 2 15.32 -1.25 -9.25
CA GLY A 2 15.15 -1.19 -7.78
C GLY A 2 14.51 0.11 -7.27
N ALA A 3 14.83 1.24 -7.90
CA ALA A 3 14.38 2.57 -7.47
C ALA A 3 12.86 2.75 -7.59
N ASP A 4 12.26 2.29 -8.69
CA ASP A 4 10.81 2.40 -8.94
C ASP A 4 10.01 1.73 -7.84
N ARG A 5 10.49 0.57 -7.37
CA ARG A 5 9.85 -0.21 -6.32
C ARG A 5 9.89 0.47 -4.95
N ILE A 6 11.01 1.11 -4.62
CA ILE A 6 11.14 1.91 -3.40
C ILE A 6 10.21 3.13 -3.48
N ILE A 7 10.14 3.79 -4.64
CA ILE A 7 9.22 4.92 -4.86
C ILE A 7 7.77 4.47 -4.66
N PHE A 8 7.35 3.37 -5.29
CA PHE A 8 6.00 2.82 -5.09
C PHE A 8 5.74 2.41 -3.63
N GLY A 9 6.72 1.83 -2.95
CA GLY A 9 6.62 1.49 -1.53
C GLY A 9 6.40 2.73 -0.65
N VAL A 10 7.20 3.77 -0.84
CA VAL A 10 7.08 5.04 -0.10
C VAL A 10 5.74 5.72 -0.39
N LEU A 11 5.32 5.77 -1.64
CA LEU A 11 4.02 6.32 -2.02
C LEU A 11 2.87 5.54 -1.37
N THR A 12 2.97 4.21 -1.30
CA THR A 12 1.97 3.35 -0.67
C THR A 12 1.85 3.64 0.82
N ILE A 13 2.98 3.79 1.52
CA ILE A 13 2.99 4.18 2.93
C ILE A 13 2.33 5.54 3.12
N ALA A 14 2.68 6.52 2.29
CA ALA A 14 2.07 7.85 2.35
C ALA A 14 0.54 7.79 2.15
N VAL A 15 0.08 7.04 1.14
CA VAL A 15 -1.35 6.81 0.87
C VAL A 15 -2.05 6.12 2.05
N GLY A 16 -1.42 5.12 2.66
CA GLY A 16 -1.96 4.43 3.83
C GLY A 16 -2.12 5.36 5.05
N ILE A 17 -1.11 6.19 5.32
CA ILE A 17 -1.16 7.18 6.41
C ILE A 17 -2.24 8.23 6.14
N LEU A 18 -2.35 8.73 4.90
CA LEU A 18 -3.39 9.69 4.52
C LEU A 18 -4.80 9.07 4.66
N GLY A 19 -4.97 7.80 4.29
CA GLY A 19 -6.22 7.05 4.47
C GLY A 19 -6.61 6.94 5.94
N LEU A 20 -5.67 6.61 6.83
CA LEU A 20 -5.90 6.57 8.27
C LEU A 20 -6.21 7.95 8.85
N PHE A 21 -5.50 8.99 8.41
CA PHE A 21 -5.76 10.35 8.84
C PHE A 21 -7.18 10.78 8.45
N TYR A 22 -7.60 10.49 7.22
CA TYR A 22 -8.97 10.73 6.75
C TYR A 22 -10.02 9.95 7.55
N ALA A 23 -9.76 8.67 7.86
CA ALA A 23 -10.63 7.87 8.72
C ALA A 23 -10.70 8.42 10.16
N SER A 24 -9.60 8.92 10.70
CA SER A 24 -9.55 9.44 12.08
C SER A 24 -10.33 10.76 12.26
N GLY A 25 -10.40 11.58 11.20
CA GLY A 25 -11.11 12.86 11.21
C GLY A 25 -12.58 12.78 10.80
N SER A 26 -13.07 11.59 10.42
CA SER A 26 -14.43 11.46 9.91
C SER A 26 -15.47 11.56 11.03
N GLN A 27 -16.43 12.47 10.87
CA GLN A 27 -17.62 12.54 11.71
C GLN A 27 -18.75 11.65 11.17
N ASP A 28 -18.71 11.32 9.88
CA ASP A 28 -19.66 10.42 9.21
C ASP A 28 -19.06 9.02 8.98
N GLY A 29 -19.88 7.99 9.23
CA GLY A 29 -19.46 6.60 9.11
C GLY A 29 -18.95 6.20 7.72
N TYR A 30 -19.46 6.81 6.65
CA TYR A 30 -19.00 6.52 5.29
C TYR A 30 -17.53 6.88 5.08
N SER A 31 -17.12 8.08 5.50
CA SER A 31 -15.73 8.55 5.42
C SER A 31 -14.76 7.69 6.24
N TYR A 32 -15.20 7.17 7.38
CA TYR A 32 -14.43 6.22 8.19
C TYR A 32 -14.13 4.94 7.40
N PHE A 33 -15.16 4.32 6.81
CA PHE A 33 -15.00 3.08 6.06
C PHE A 33 -14.14 3.28 4.80
N VAL A 34 -14.28 4.41 4.12
CA VAL A 34 -13.45 4.73 2.95
C VAL A 34 -11.98 4.83 3.32
N GLY A 35 -11.63 5.59 4.37
CA GLY A 35 -10.24 5.72 4.81
C GLY A 35 -9.65 4.39 5.28
N LEU A 36 -10.44 3.57 5.98
CA LEU A 36 -10.04 2.23 6.41
C LEU A 36 -9.80 1.29 5.22
N ALA A 37 -10.69 1.28 4.23
CA ALA A 37 -10.54 0.47 3.02
C ALA A 37 -9.29 0.88 2.22
N LEU A 38 -9.01 2.19 2.15
CA LEU A 38 -7.82 2.73 1.52
C LEU A 38 -6.54 2.25 2.22
N PHE A 39 -6.53 2.26 3.57
CA PHE A 39 -5.42 1.72 4.36
C PHE A 39 -5.21 0.23 4.13
N ILE A 40 -6.29 -0.58 4.16
CA ILE A 40 -6.21 -2.01 3.89
C ILE A 40 -5.68 -2.27 2.47
N GLY A 41 -6.16 -1.52 1.48
CA GLY A 41 -5.66 -1.58 0.10
C GLY A 41 -4.17 -1.27 -0.01
N ALA A 42 -3.69 -0.25 0.70
CA ALA A 42 -2.27 0.09 0.76
C ALA A 42 -1.43 -1.06 1.35
N VAL A 43 -1.90 -1.68 2.43
CA VAL A 43 -1.23 -2.85 3.04
C VAL A 43 -1.15 -4.01 2.05
N LEU A 44 -2.26 -4.36 1.40
CA LEU A 44 -2.29 -5.44 0.40
C LEU A 44 -1.38 -5.15 -0.79
N PHE A 45 -1.35 -3.90 -1.26
CA PHE A 45 -0.45 -3.49 -2.33
C PHE A 45 1.02 -3.60 -1.91
N MET A 46 1.34 -3.34 -0.65
CA MET A 46 2.69 -3.53 -0.13
C MET A 46 3.10 -5.00 -0.13
N PHE A 47 2.21 -5.91 0.27
CA PHE A 47 2.43 -7.35 0.12
C PHE A 47 2.62 -7.76 -1.36
N HIS A 48 1.86 -7.16 -2.28
CA HIS A 48 2.02 -7.41 -3.71
C HIS A 48 3.40 -6.96 -4.23
N LEU A 49 3.89 -5.79 -3.83
CA LEU A 49 5.24 -5.32 -4.17
C LEU A 49 6.34 -6.26 -3.66
N ILE A 50 6.18 -6.76 -2.43
CA ILE A 50 7.09 -7.73 -1.83
C ILE A 50 7.05 -9.05 -2.60
N LYS A 51 5.85 -9.59 -2.86
CA LYS A 51 5.68 -10.84 -3.60
C LYS A 51 6.36 -10.76 -4.96
N GLY A 52 6.09 -9.70 -5.74
CA GLY A 52 6.69 -9.57 -7.06
C GLY A 52 8.22 -9.46 -7.03
N TYR A 53 8.86 -9.25 -5.87
CA TYR A 53 10.32 -9.16 -5.77
C TYR A 53 10.88 -10.56 -5.71
N TYR A 54 10.26 -11.40 -4.90
CA TYR A 54 10.56 -12.81 -4.84
C TYR A 54 10.21 -13.52 -6.16
N ASP A 55 9.08 -13.21 -6.79
CA ASP A 55 8.73 -13.78 -8.10
C ASP A 55 9.78 -13.43 -9.17
N GLN A 56 10.35 -12.22 -9.14
CA GLN A 56 11.43 -11.83 -10.06
C GLN A 56 12.76 -12.52 -9.76
N LEU A 57 13.07 -12.75 -8.48
CA LEU A 57 14.25 -13.50 -8.06
C LEU A 57 14.16 -14.97 -8.48
N GLU A 58 13.01 -15.60 -8.25
CA GLU A 58 12.75 -17.00 -8.62
C GLU A 58 12.81 -17.18 -10.14
N ALA A 59 12.24 -16.26 -10.91
CA ALA A 59 12.31 -16.29 -12.37
C ALA A 59 13.73 -16.06 -12.93
N ALA A 60 14.65 -15.46 -12.16
CA ALA A 60 16.04 -15.25 -12.56
C ALA A 60 16.96 -16.42 -12.18
N ASP A 61 16.51 -17.31 -11.30
CA ASP A 61 17.26 -18.51 -10.84
C ASP A 61 17.02 -19.74 -11.74
N HIS A 62 16.04 -19.66 -12.65
CA HIS A 62 15.70 -20.68 -13.66
C HIS A 62 16.17 -20.29 -15.07
#